data_AF-A0A0N1IJD7-F1
#
_entry.id   AF-A0A0N1IJD7-F1
#
_cell.length_a   1.000
_cell.length_b   1.000
_cell.length_c   1.000
_cell.angle_alpha   90.00
_cell.angle_beta   90.00
_cell.angle_gamma   90.00
#
_symmetry.space_group_name_H-M   'P 1'
#
loop_
_entity.id
_entity.type
_entity.pdbx_description
1 polymer ?
#
loop_
_entity_poly.entity_id
_entity_poly.type
_entity_poly.pdbx_seq_one_letter_code
_entity_poly.pdbx_strand_id
1 'polypeptide(L)'
;MEVEIHKKFQESRHYSSEEDSEATSALGGTDTEDLVFCDKPFNKERLKEQLEAGGGIVHSHFDDVPKSKYSVCKLIAPRPCLTAKYIQCLAADIRALSHGWVISSCLQKTALDIDAFVLPAGWSIIKDMFINWVPSSGKRNSTFFKDKVILLCWEQDTFVKFWERVASLAGATTRVVNEENLNMSGALALVTDCDCPHEVQNKANQDNIPLVSTTWVVQCLIEAKVLAPISHDKFSFMYTELE
;
A
#
# COMPACT_ATOMS: atom_id res chain seq x y z
N MET A 1 4.07 -1.09 -11.42
CA MET A 1 5.35 -0.62 -12.01
C MET A 1 5.50 0.84 -11.66
N GLU A 2 6.66 1.28 -11.16
CA GLU A 2 6.85 2.66 -10.73
C GLU A 2 7.64 3.45 -11.78
N VAL A 3 7.20 4.67 -12.12
CA VAL A 3 7.78 5.46 -13.22
C VAL A 3 8.22 6.84 -12.76
N GLU A 4 9.46 7.22 -13.06
CA GLU A 4 9.98 8.59 -12.92
C GLU A 4 10.29 9.21 -14.29
N ILE A 5 9.89 10.45 -14.60
CA ILE A 5 10.11 11.07 -15.92
C ILE A 5 11.24 12.11 -15.83
N HIS A 6 12.44 11.81 -16.38
CA HIS A 6 13.53 12.79 -16.58
C HIS A 6 14.35 12.46 -17.86
N LYS A 7 14.75 13.52 -18.59
CA LYS A 7 15.50 13.46 -19.87
C LYS A 7 16.90 12.80 -19.74
N LYS A 8 17.10 11.70 -20.50
CA LYS A 8 18.32 11.07 -21.08
C LYS A 8 19.66 11.14 -20.32
N PHE A 9 20.24 9.96 -20.03
CA PHE A 9 21.50 9.45 -20.63
C PHE A 9 21.59 7.91 -20.44
N GLN A 10 22.22 7.21 -21.40
CA GLN A 10 22.29 5.73 -21.53
C GLN A 10 23.28 5.07 -20.55
N GLU A 11 22.97 3.84 -20.09
CA GLU A 11 23.76 2.62 -20.37
C GLU A 11 23.01 1.33 -19.96
N SER A 12 23.15 0.30 -20.79
CA SER A 12 22.40 -0.96 -20.78
C SER A 12 22.99 -2.02 -19.87
N ARG A 13 22.15 -2.76 -19.13
CA ARG A 13 22.40 -4.18 -18.78
C ARG A 13 21.09 -4.97 -18.79
N HIS A 14 21.04 -5.96 -19.67
CA HIS A 14 20.04 -7.02 -19.70
C HIS A 14 20.23 -7.95 -18.50
N TYR A 15 19.17 -8.21 -17.74
CA TYR A 15 19.03 -9.44 -16.96
C TYR A 15 17.55 -9.78 -16.78
N SER A 16 17.25 -11.07 -16.96
CA SER A 16 15.92 -11.68 -17.05
C SER A 16 15.31 -11.87 -15.66
N SER A 17 14.03 -11.52 -15.50
CA SER A 17 13.27 -11.65 -14.24
C SER A 17 12.28 -12.81 -14.32
N GLU A 18 12.55 -13.87 -13.58
CA GLU A 18 11.53 -14.81 -13.14
C GLU A 18 11.31 -14.56 -11.65
N GLU A 19 10.06 -14.78 -11.20
CA GLU A 19 9.61 -14.77 -9.80
C GLU A 19 9.22 -13.40 -9.21
N ASP A 20 7.97 -13.03 -9.48
CA ASP A 20 7.20 -12.06 -8.67
C ASP A 20 5.77 -12.63 -8.44
N SER A 21 5.70 -13.96 -8.36
CA SER A 21 4.52 -14.73 -7.95
C SER A 21 4.76 -15.25 -6.54
N GLU A 22 3.73 -15.13 -5.71
CA GLU A 22 3.59 -15.70 -4.36
C GLU A 22 4.24 -14.92 -3.20
N ALA A 23 3.44 -14.06 -2.57
CA ALA A 23 2.97 -14.26 -1.19
C ALA A 23 2.18 -13.02 -0.73
N THR A 24 0.85 -13.17 -0.60
CA THR A 24 -0.06 -12.58 0.42
C THR A 24 -1.51 -12.83 -0.01
N SER A 25 -1.85 -14.10 -0.19
CA SER A 25 -3.22 -14.59 -0.40
C SER A 25 -3.99 -14.70 0.92
N ALA A 26 -4.02 -13.61 1.69
CA ALA A 26 -4.80 -13.54 2.94
C ALA A 26 -5.54 -12.19 3.10
N LEU A 27 -5.80 -11.51 1.98
CA LEU A 27 -6.58 -10.28 1.95
C LEU A 27 -7.87 -10.53 1.17
N GLY A 28 -8.88 -11.01 1.87
CA GLY A 28 -10.07 -10.18 1.99
C GLY A 28 -10.79 -9.86 0.69
N GLY A 29 -11.04 -10.85 -0.17
CA GLY A 29 -11.64 -10.65 -1.48
C GLY A 29 -12.95 -9.86 -1.35
N THR A 30 -12.97 -8.64 -1.89
CA THR A 30 -14.24 -7.92 -2.13
C THR A 30 -14.64 -8.21 -3.57
N ASP A 31 -15.94 -8.34 -3.81
CA ASP A 31 -16.63 -8.68 -5.07
C ASP A 31 -16.44 -7.63 -6.20
N THR A 32 -15.29 -6.95 -6.20
CA THR A 32 -14.94 -5.81 -7.04
C THR A 32 -13.98 -6.19 -8.17
N GLU A 33 -13.60 -7.47 -8.27
CA GLU A 33 -12.69 -7.95 -9.31
C GLU A 33 -13.24 -7.77 -10.74
N ASP A 34 -14.56 -7.71 -10.88
CA ASP A 34 -15.30 -7.54 -12.14
C ASP A 34 -15.32 -6.09 -12.64
N LEU A 35 -14.87 -5.12 -11.84
CA LEU A 35 -14.86 -3.73 -12.26
C LEU A 35 -13.71 -3.44 -13.24
N VAL A 36 -14.10 -3.02 -14.44
CA VAL A 36 -13.16 -2.70 -15.52
C VAL A 36 -12.70 -1.24 -15.41
N PHE A 37 -11.45 -1.04 -15.01
CA PHE A 37 -10.81 0.29 -14.95
C PHE A 37 -10.15 0.69 -16.28
N CYS A 38 -9.90 -0.28 -17.18
CA CYS A 38 -9.39 -0.07 -18.51
C CYS A 38 -9.75 -1.25 -19.41
N ASP A 39 -10.22 -0.97 -20.63
CA ASP A 39 -10.58 -1.97 -21.64
C ASP A 39 -9.35 -2.56 -22.37
N LYS A 40 -8.17 -1.97 -22.16
CA LYS A 40 -6.92 -2.43 -22.78
C LYS A 40 -6.28 -3.53 -21.93
N PRO A 41 -5.66 -4.55 -22.56
CA PRO A 41 -4.96 -5.60 -21.82
C PRO A 41 -3.77 -5.02 -21.05
N PHE A 42 -3.57 -5.53 -19.83
CA PHE A 42 -2.41 -5.21 -19.02
C PHE A 42 -1.25 -6.15 -19.36
N ASN A 43 -0.16 -5.60 -19.90
CA ASN A 43 1.07 -6.35 -20.19
C ASN A 43 2.26 -5.59 -19.57
N LYS A 44 2.84 -6.14 -18.51
CA LYS A 44 3.85 -5.47 -17.69
C LYS A 44 5.12 -5.18 -18.49
N GLU A 45 5.58 -6.12 -19.30
CA GLU A 45 6.81 -6.03 -20.08
C GLU A 45 6.68 -4.93 -21.15
N ARG A 46 5.59 -4.96 -21.91
CA ARG A 46 5.30 -3.95 -22.94
C ARG A 46 5.15 -2.56 -22.35
N LEU A 47 4.45 -2.42 -21.22
CA LEU A 47 4.31 -1.13 -20.56
C LEU A 47 5.67 -0.58 -20.13
N LYS A 48 6.56 -1.44 -19.62
CA LYS A 48 7.92 -1.06 -19.23
C LYS A 48 8.69 -0.52 -20.43
N GLU A 49 8.70 -1.26 -21.54
CA GLU A 49 9.34 -0.83 -22.78
C GLU A 49 8.80 0.51 -23.27
N GLN A 50 7.48 0.70 -23.24
CA GLN A 50 6.84 1.96 -23.66
C GLN A 50 7.26 3.15 -22.79
N LEU A 51 7.34 2.95 -21.48
CA LEU A 51 7.75 3.97 -20.53
C LEU A 51 9.22 4.34 -20.69
N GLU A 52 10.10 3.34 -20.82
CA GLU A 52 11.54 3.54 -21.05
C GLU A 52 11.81 4.21 -22.41
N ALA A 53 11.12 3.78 -23.47
CA ALA A 53 11.20 4.41 -24.78
C ALA A 53 10.70 5.86 -24.78
N GLY A 54 9.74 6.19 -23.91
CA GLY A 54 9.28 7.55 -23.62
C GLY A 54 10.22 8.39 -22.76
N GLY A 55 11.33 7.82 -22.29
CA GLY A 55 12.30 8.47 -21.40
C GLY A 55 11.95 8.43 -19.92
N GLY A 56 11.01 7.57 -19.52
CA GLY A 56 10.76 7.25 -18.12
C GLY A 56 11.80 6.28 -17.55
N ILE A 57 11.97 6.30 -16.23
CA ILE A 57 12.75 5.36 -15.44
C ILE A 57 11.76 4.42 -14.78
N VAL A 58 11.93 3.11 -14.96
CA VAL A 58 11.05 2.11 -14.37
C VAL A 58 11.74 1.44 -13.19
N HIS A 59 11.12 1.51 -12.01
CA HIS A 59 11.59 0.81 -10.82
C HIS A 59 10.91 -0.55 -10.68
N SER A 60 11.73 -1.58 -10.47
CA SER A 60 11.26 -2.95 -10.27
C SER A 60 10.71 -3.16 -8.87
N HIS A 61 11.35 -2.58 -7.85
CA HIS A 61 10.94 -2.67 -6.46
C HIS A 61 10.71 -1.28 -5.88
N PHE A 62 9.84 -1.19 -4.87
CA PHE A 62 9.58 0.06 -4.17
C PHE A 62 10.85 0.64 -3.53
N ASP A 63 11.73 -0.24 -3.03
CA ASP A 63 12.99 0.14 -2.40
C ASP A 63 14.00 0.77 -3.38
N ASP A 64 13.78 0.59 -4.68
CA ASP A 64 14.60 1.20 -5.72
C ASP A 64 14.23 2.69 -5.94
N VAL A 65 13.09 3.16 -5.40
CA VAL A 65 12.64 4.55 -5.55
C VAL A 65 13.24 5.43 -4.46
N PRO A 66 14.05 6.45 -4.82
CA PRO A 66 14.56 7.39 -3.83
C PRO A 66 13.41 8.18 -3.19
N LYS A 67 13.44 8.36 -1.86
CA LYS A 67 12.41 9.13 -1.11
C LYS A 67 12.18 10.54 -1.68
N SER A 68 13.23 11.19 -2.20
CA SER A 68 13.14 12.52 -2.83
C SER A 68 12.33 12.53 -4.14
N LYS A 69 12.03 11.36 -4.69
CA LYS A 69 11.32 11.17 -5.95
C LYS A 69 9.88 10.70 -5.78
N TYR A 70 9.42 10.39 -4.57
CA TYR A 70 8.04 9.93 -4.33
C TYR A 70 6.98 10.88 -4.91
N SER A 71 7.18 12.20 -4.81
CA SER A 71 6.23 13.20 -5.33
C SER A 71 6.07 13.17 -6.85
N VAL A 72 7.11 12.75 -7.58
CA VAL A 72 7.08 12.68 -9.06
C VAL A 72 6.82 11.26 -9.55
N CYS A 73 7.10 10.24 -8.74
CA CYS A 73 6.85 8.84 -9.06
C CYS A 73 5.34 8.55 -9.18
N LYS A 74 4.99 7.56 -10.00
CA LYS A 74 3.62 7.06 -10.19
C LYS A 74 3.62 5.54 -10.24
N LEU A 75 2.64 4.93 -9.59
CA LEU A 75 2.39 3.49 -9.70
C LEU A 75 1.48 3.22 -10.89
N ILE A 76 1.95 2.47 -11.89
CA ILE A 76 1.13 1.98 -12.99
C ILE A 76 0.55 0.61 -12.62
N ALA A 77 -0.78 0.52 -12.64
CA ALA A 77 -1.54 -0.68 -12.29
C ALA A 77 -2.81 -0.82 -13.16
N PRO A 78 -3.36 -2.03 -13.31
CA PRO A 78 -4.61 -2.23 -14.04
C PRO A 78 -5.85 -1.89 -13.23
N ARG A 79 -5.77 -1.96 -11.90
CA ARG A 79 -6.85 -1.71 -10.94
C ARG A 79 -6.26 -1.41 -9.57
N PRO A 80 -7.02 -0.81 -8.65
CA PRO A 80 -6.64 -0.78 -7.23
C PRO A 80 -6.48 -2.22 -6.71
N CYS A 81 -5.41 -2.49 -5.97
CA CYS A 81 -5.15 -3.82 -5.40
C CYS A 81 -4.37 -3.72 -4.10
N LEU A 82 -4.25 -4.85 -3.38
CA LEU A 82 -3.61 -4.90 -2.06
C LEU A 82 -2.25 -5.61 -2.10
N THR A 83 -1.53 -5.49 -3.21
CA THR A 83 -0.15 -5.97 -3.30
C THR A 83 0.77 -5.14 -2.42
N ALA A 84 1.89 -5.74 -1.97
CA ALA A 84 2.90 -5.06 -1.15
C ALA A 84 3.39 -3.72 -1.75
N LYS A 85 3.54 -3.65 -3.08
CA LYS A 85 3.93 -2.42 -3.78
C LYS A 85 2.84 -1.35 -3.74
N TYR A 86 1.57 -1.75 -3.91
CA TYR A 86 0.45 -0.81 -3.86
C TYR A 86 0.27 -0.23 -2.45
N ILE A 87 0.38 -1.06 -1.41
CA ILE A 87 0.30 -0.65 -0.01
C ILE A 87 1.43 0.35 0.32
N GLN A 88 2.66 0.07 -0.08
CA GLN A 88 3.79 0.99 0.12
C GLN A 88 3.60 2.31 -0.64
N CYS A 89 3.08 2.28 -1.88
CA CYS A 89 2.74 3.48 -2.63
C CYS A 89 1.66 4.33 -1.93
N LEU A 90 0.61 3.70 -1.39
CA LEU A 90 -0.42 4.41 -0.62
C LEU A 90 0.18 5.12 0.60
N ALA A 91 1.09 4.44 1.31
CA ALA A 91 1.75 4.98 2.50
C ALA A 91 2.73 6.11 2.16
N ALA A 92 3.40 6.02 1.02
CA ALA A 92 4.37 7.00 0.55
C ALA A 92 3.77 8.18 -0.23
N ASP A 93 2.44 8.26 -0.33
CA ASP A 93 1.72 9.25 -1.15
C ASP A 93 2.04 9.19 -2.65
N ILE A 94 2.40 8.00 -3.14
CA ILE A 94 2.64 7.73 -4.56
C ILE A 94 1.31 7.31 -5.21
N ARG A 95 0.77 8.19 -6.05
CA ARG A 95 -0.50 7.97 -6.72
C ARG A 95 -0.42 6.83 -7.74
N ALA A 96 -1.45 5.99 -7.74
CA ALA A 96 -1.65 4.97 -8.77
C ALA A 96 -2.40 5.54 -9.99
N LEU A 97 -1.93 5.18 -11.18
CA LEU A 97 -2.54 5.48 -12.47
C LEU A 97 -2.90 4.17 -13.19
N SER A 98 -4.00 4.21 -13.92
CA SER A 98 -4.39 3.15 -14.84
C SER A 98 -3.32 2.99 -15.92
N HIS A 99 -2.97 1.75 -16.29
CA HIS A 99 -2.07 1.49 -17.43
C HIS A 99 -2.60 2.04 -18.74
N GLY A 100 -3.90 2.30 -18.83
CA GLY A 100 -4.51 3.03 -19.95
C GLY A 100 -3.84 4.37 -20.24
N TRP A 101 -3.28 5.04 -19.22
CA TRP A 101 -2.54 6.29 -19.39
C TRP A 101 -1.31 6.12 -20.29
N VAL A 102 -0.51 5.08 -20.03
CA VAL A 102 0.69 4.77 -20.82
C VAL A 102 0.30 4.47 -22.26
N ILE A 103 -0.66 3.55 -22.44
CA ILE A 103 -1.11 3.12 -23.77
C ILE A 103 -1.65 4.32 -24.56
N SER A 104 -2.52 5.11 -23.94
CA SER A 104 -3.16 6.25 -24.61
C SER A 104 -2.17 7.37 -24.94
N SER A 105 -1.21 7.63 -24.04
CA SER A 105 -0.13 8.60 -24.28
C SER A 105 0.77 8.16 -25.44
N CYS A 106 1.11 6.87 -25.53
CA CYS A 106 1.86 6.34 -26.66
C CYS A 106 1.08 6.45 -27.98
N LEU A 107 -0.22 6.15 -27.99
CA LEU A 107 -1.07 6.24 -29.18
C LEU A 107 -1.18 7.69 -29.70
N GLN A 108 -1.31 8.65 -28.79
CA GLN A 108 -1.42 10.08 -29.14
C GLN A 108 -0.05 10.77 -29.31
N LYS A 109 1.06 10.07 -29.06
CA LYS A 109 2.44 10.59 -29.11
C LYS A 109 2.64 11.84 -28.23
N THR A 110 1.89 11.94 -27.14
CA THR A 110 1.97 13.03 -26.17
C THR A 110 1.64 12.51 -24.78
N ALA A 111 2.23 13.09 -23.75
CA ALA A 111 1.86 12.79 -22.37
C ALA A 111 0.46 13.36 -22.10
N LEU A 112 -0.49 12.48 -21.82
CA LEU A 112 -1.84 12.89 -21.46
C LEU A 112 -1.91 13.36 -20.01
N ASP A 113 -2.93 14.16 -19.71
CA ASP A 113 -3.25 14.56 -18.35
C ASP A 113 -3.42 13.32 -17.46
N ILE A 114 -2.62 13.26 -16.40
CA ILE A 114 -2.60 12.13 -15.47
C ILE A 114 -3.87 12.09 -14.63
N ASP A 115 -4.53 13.23 -14.37
CA ASP A 115 -5.69 13.30 -13.49
C ASP A 115 -6.89 12.54 -14.08
N ALA A 116 -6.94 12.41 -15.42
CA ALA A 116 -7.94 11.62 -16.13
C ALA A 116 -7.77 10.09 -15.98
N PHE A 117 -6.64 9.61 -15.45
CA PHE A 117 -6.31 8.18 -15.36
C PHE A 117 -6.00 7.72 -13.93
N VAL A 118 -6.30 8.55 -12.94
CA VAL A 118 -6.06 8.24 -11.53
C VAL A 118 -6.93 7.07 -11.10
N LEU A 119 -6.30 6.07 -10.49
CA LEU A 119 -7.02 4.98 -9.84
C LEU A 119 -7.47 5.42 -8.44
N PRO A 120 -8.61 4.89 -7.95
CA PRO A 120 -8.98 5.01 -6.54
C PRO A 120 -7.86 4.52 -5.62
N ALA A 121 -7.80 5.08 -4.40
CA ALA A 121 -6.89 4.60 -3.36
C ALA A 121 -7.19 3.14 -2.97
N GLY A 122 -8.47 2.73 -3.03
CA GLY A 122 -8.91 1.35 -2.78
C GLY A 122 -10.37 1.30 -2.37
N TRP A 123 -10.87 0.09 -2.11
CA TRP A 123 -12.22 -0.15 -1.59
C TRP A 123 -12.25 0.06 -0.07
N SER A 124 -13.09 0.97 0.41
CA SER A 124 -13.36 1.09 1.84
C SER A 124 -14.43 0.09 2.24
N ILE A 125 -14.10 -0.81 3.15
CA ILE A 125 -15.08 -1.76 3.73
C ILE A 125 -16.06 -1.05 4.67
N ILE A 126 -15.70 0.11 5.21
CA ILE A 126 -16.56 0.89 6.10
C ILE A 126 -17.62 1.65 5.31
N LYS A 127 -17.24 2.19 4.15
CA LYS A 127 -18.11 3.00 3.30
C LYS A 127 -18.75 2.22 2.16
N ASP A 128 -18.36 0.97 1.98
CA ASP A 128 -18.82 0.08 0.91
C ASP A 128 -18.67 0.72 -0.48
N MET A 129 -17.53 1.39 -0.71
CA MET A 129 -17.25 2.08 -1.96
C MET A 129 -15.77 2.33 -2.21
N PHE A 130 -15.40 2.59 -3.47
CA PHE A 130 -14.08 3.08 -3.82
C PHE A 130 -13.83 4.50 -3.29
N ILE A 131 -12.67 4.67 -2.68
CA ILE A 131 -12.20 5.97 -2.20
C ILE A 131 -11.29 6.59 -3.25
N ASN A 132 -11.70 7.74 -3.78
CA ASN A 132 -10.87 8.51 -4.70
C ASN A 132 -9.54 8.89 -4.04
N TRP A 133 -8.45 8.90 -4.82
CA TRP A 133 -7.14 9.30 -4.32
C TRP A 133 -7.15 10.71 -3.71
N VAL A 134 -7.71 11.66 -4.45
CA VAL A 134 -7.88 13.04 -3.98
C VAL A 134 -9.21 13.13 -3.23
N PRO A 135 -9.22 13.44 -1.93
CA PRO A 135 -10.45 13.64 -1.19
C PRO A 135 -11.16 14.92 -1.70
N SER A 136 -12.47 15.03 -1.44
CA SER A 136 -13.25 16.23 -1.76
C SER A 136 -12.72 17.51 -1.09
N SER A 137 -11.97 17.38 0.01
CA SER A 137 -11.25 18.47 0.68
C SER A 137 -10.00 18.96 -0.06
N GLY A 138 -9.63 18.34 -1.19
CA GLY A 138 -8.57 18.78 -2.10
C GLY A 138 -7.19 18.20 -1.81
N LYS A 139 -6.78 18.08 -0.53
CA LYS A 139 -5.46 17.52 -0.18
C LYS A 139 -5.59 16.24 0.61
N ARG A 140 -4.95 15.18 0.11
CA ARG A 140 -4.75 13.91 0.83
C ARG A 140 -3.75 14.13 1.97
N ASN A 141 -4.09 13.68 3.17
CA ASN A 141 -3.14 13.65 4.28
C ASN A 141 -2.34 12.35 4.21
N SER A 142 -1.07 12.41 3.84
CA SER A 142 -0.21 11.23 3.77
C SER A 142 0.44 10.84 5.09
N THR A 143 0.44 11.74 6.08
CA THR A 143 1.03 11.48 7.41
C THR A 143 -0.04 11.43 8.49
N PHE A 144 -1.13 10.71 8.22
CA PHE A 144 -2.27 10.64 9.13
C PHE A 144 -1.98 9.89 10.43
N PHE A 145 -0.90 9.10 10.50
CA PHE A 145 -0.41 8.50 11.75
C PHE A 145 0.64 9.35 12.47
N LYS A 146 0.86 10.60 12.06
CA LYS A 146 1.78 11.50 12.76
C LYS A 146 1.47 11.54 14.26
N ASP A 147 2.52 11.45 15.07
CA ASP A 147 2.48 11.45 16.54
C ASP A 147 1.72 10.24 17.15
N LYS A 148 1.51 9.17 16.37
CA LYS A 148 0.94 7.89 16.85
C LYS A 148 2.02 6.83 16.99
N VAL A 149 1.90 6.00 18.02
CA VAL A 149 2.71 4.79 18.21
C VAL A 149 1.89 3.58 17.77
N ILE A 150 2.43 2.79 16.84
CA ILE A 150 1.84 1.52 16.39
C ILE A 150 2.75 0.39 16.84
N LEU A 151 2.18 -0.58 17.56
CA LEU A 151 2.92 -1.78 17.97
C LEU A 151 2.78 -2.87 16.92
N LEU A 152 3.82 -3.66 16.74
CA LEU A 152 3.87 -4.78 15.80
C LEU A 152 4.30 -6.05 16.53
N CYS A 153 3.62 -7.17 16.29
CA CYS A 153 3.95 -8.47 16.89
C CYS A 153 3.77 -9.61 15.89
N TRP A 154 4.89 -10.19 15.45
CA TRP A 154 4.99 -11.39 14.62
C TRP A 154 6.33 -12.08 14.86
N GLU A 155 6.40 -13.39 14.59
CA GLU A 155 7.66 -14.13 14.60
C GLU A 155 8.54 -13.82 13.39
N GLN A 156 7.92 -13.61 12.22
CA GLN A 156 8.64 -13.38 10.97
C GLN A 156 9.11 -11.94 10.82
N ASP A 157 10.42 -11.73 10.93
CA ASP A 157 11.08 -10.41 10.82
C ASP A 157 10.80 -9.70 9.48
N THR A 158 10.66 -10.44 8.38
CA THR A 158 10.30 -9.88 7.06
C THR A 158 8.95 -9.18 7.08
N PHE A 159 7.96 -9.77 7.77
CA PHE A 159 6.62 -9.22 7.90
C PHE A 159 6.62 -7.98 8.82
N VAL A 160 7.34 -8.05 9.94
CA VAL A 160 7.53 -6.92 10.85
C VAL A 160 8.16 -5.73 10.12
N LYS A 161 9.27 -5.95 9.39
CA LYS A 161 9.96 -4.90 8.62
C LYS A 161 9.08 -4.27 7.55
N PHE A 162 8.25 -5.06 6.89
CA PHE A 162 7.30 -4.55 5.90
C PHE A 162 6.29 -3.59 6.54
N TRP A 163 5.61 -4.01 7.61
CA TRP A 163 4.60 -3.17 8.26
C TRP A 163 5.20 -1.99 9.03
N GLU A 164 6.40 -2.16 9.58
CA GLU A 164 7.16 -1.06 10.16
C GLU A 164 7.40 0.04 9.12
N ARG A 165 7.88 -0.33 7.93
CA ARG A 165 8.10 0.60 6.83
C ARG A 165 6.80 1.28 6.41
N VAL A 166 5.73 0.51 6.20
CA VAL A 166 4.41 1.02 5.79
C VAL A 166 3.86 2.02 6.80
N ALA A 167 3.86 1.68 8.08
CA ALA A 167 3.37 2.56 9.15
C ALA A 167 4.24 3.83 9.27
N SER A 168 5.56 3.69 9.17
CA SER A 168 6.51 4.81 9.22
C SER A 168 6.34 5.77 8.04
N LEU A 169 6.11 5.26 6.82
CA LEU A 169 5.81 6.08 5.65
C LEU A 169 4.53 6.92 5.86
N ALA A 170 3.53 6.34 6.52
CA ALA A 170 2.29 7.04 6.90
C ALA A 170 2.43 7.94 8.15
N GLY A 171 3.65 8.10 8.67
CA GLY A 171 4.00 9.02 9.76
C GLY A 171 3.98 8.44 11.18
N ALA A 172 3.74 7.14 11.35
CA ALA A 172 3.75 6.51 12.66
C ALA A 172 5.17 6.39 13.24
N THR A 173 5.26 6.35 14.57
CA THR A 173 6.37 5.69 15.26
C THR A 173 6.01 4.23 15.48
N THR A 174 6.91 3.31 15.15
CA THR A 174 6.69 1.87 15.30
C THR A 174 7.45 1.33 16.51
N ARG A 175 6.92 0.26 17.11
CA ARG A 175 7.64 -0.51 18.12
C ARG A 175 7.28 -1.98 18.01
N VAL A 176 8.29 -2.83 17.97
CA VAL A 176 8.10 -4.28 18.01
C VAL A 176 7.91 -4.72 19.45
N VAL A 177 6.91 -5.55 19.70
CA VAL A 177 6.64 -6.16 21.01
C VAL A 177 6.60 -7.69 20.88
N ASN A 178 7.05 -8.35 21.93
CA ASN A 178 7.06 -9.81 22.07
C ASN A 178 7.02 -10.16 23.57
N GLU A 179 7.12 -11.45 23.90
CA GLU A 179 7.07 -11.93 25.29
C GLU A 179 8.18 -11.34 26.17
N GLU A 180 9.34 -11.02 25.60
CA GLU A 180 10.49 -10.45 26.31
C GLU A 180 10.40 -8.92 26.48
N ASN A 181 9.67 -8.23 25.58
CA ASN A 181 9.55 -6.78 25.55
C ASN A 181 8.10 -6.33 25.36
N LEU A 182 7.41 -6.16 26.49
CA LEU A 182 5.99 -5.84 26.60
C LEU A 182 5.70 -4.34 26.79
N ASN A 183 6.51 -3.45 26.20
CA ASN A 183 6.32 -2.01 26.34
C ASN A 183 5.17 -1.49 25.47
N MET A 184 3.96 -1.43 26.05
CA MET A 184 2.75 -0.94 25.38
C MET A 184 2.51 0.57 25.49
N SER A 185 3.40 1.29 26.17
CA SER A 185 3.17 2.68 26.57
C SER A 185 2.89 3.60 25.39
N GLY A 186 1.77 4.33 25.45
CA GLY A 186 1.36 5.36 24.48
C GLY A 186 0.92 4.81 23.12
N ALA A 187 0.73 3.50 22.98
CA ALA A 187 0.29 2.88 21.74
C ALA A 187 -1.14 3.25 21.37
N LEU A 188 -1.38 3.44 20.07
CA LEU A 188 -2.72 3.59 19.50
C LEU A 188 -3.38 2.22 19.30
N ALA A 189 -2.61 1.25 18.80
CA ALA A 189 -3.07 -0.10 18.52
C ALA A 189 -1.86 -1.05 18.45
N LEU A 190 -2.14 -2.34 18.68
CA LEU A 190 -1.22 -3.45 18.40
C LEU A 190 -1.69 -4.14 17.13
N VAL A 191 -0.90 -4.05 16.06
CA VAL A 191 -1.16 -4.78 14.83
C VAL A 191 -0.50 -6.15 14.94
N THR A 192 -1.30 -7.20 14.74
CA THR A 192 -0.89 -8.61 14.86
C THR A 192 -1.92 -9.52 14.13
N ASP A 193 -1.79 -10.82 14.23
CA ASP A 193 -2.73 -11.82 13.72
C ASP A 193 -3.11 -12.85 14.81
N CYS A 194 -3.82 -13.91 14.43
CA CYS A 194 -4.29 -14.94 15.35
C CYS A 194 -3.17 -15.67 16.11
N ASP A 195 -1.92 -15.58 15.63
CA ASP A 195 -0.75 -16.23 16.23
C ASP A 195 -0.08 -15.35 17.31
N CYS A 196 -0.67 -14.20 17.64
CA CYS A 196 -0.17 -13.32 18.70
C CYS A 196 0.00 -14.06 20.05
N PRO A 197 1.17 -14.00 20.72
CA PRO A 197 1.38 -14.68 22.00
C PRO A 197 0.41 -14.21 23.10
N HIS A 198 -0.06 -15.13 23.94
CA HIS A 198 -1.06 -14.84 24.97
C HIS A 198 -0.59 -13.78 25.97
N GLU A 199 0.70 -13.75 26.31
CA GLU A 199 1.35 -12.78 27.18
C GLU A 199 1.23 -11.36 26.62
N VAL A 200 1.45 -11.22 25.30
CA VAL A 200 1.31 -9.96 24.56
C VAL A 200 -0.15 -9.54 24.54
N GLN A 201 -1.08 -10.47 24.26
CA GLN A 201 -2.53 -10.19 24.29
C GLN A 201 -3.00 -9.74 25.67
N ASN A 202 -2.63 -10.46 26.72
CA ASN A 202 -2.99 -10.15 28.11
C ASN A 202 -2.49 -8.76 28.51
N LYS A 203 -1.25 -8.42 28.14
CA LYS A 203 -0.70 -7.10 28.43
C LYS A 203 -1.41 -5.99 27.66
N ALA A 204 -1.69 -6.19 26.37
CA ALA A 204 -2.45 -5.23 25.57
C ALA A 204 -3.85 -4.98 26.18
N ASN A 205 -4.54 -6.04 26.61
CA ASN A 205 -5.84 -5.94 27.27
C ASN A 205 -5.77 -5.18 28.61
N GLN A 206 -4.77 -5.45 29.44
CA GLN A 206 -4.54 -4.71 30.71
C GLN A 206 -4.33 -3.22 30.47
N ASP A 207 -3.61 -2.87 29.41
CA ASP A 207 -3.29 -1.49 29.06
C ASP A 207 -4.34 -0.84 28.14
N ASN A 208 -5.46 -1.52 27.86
CA ASN A 208 -6.54 -1.09 26.97
C ASN A 208 -6.07 -0.74 25.55
N ILE A 209 -5.08 -1.47 25.03
CA ILE A 209 -4.59 -1.34 23.67
C ILE A 209 -5.37 -2.29 22.76
N PRO A 210 -6.05 -1.78 21.71
CA PRO A 210 -6.79 -2.64 20.80
C PRO A 210 -5.84 -3.47 19.94
N LEU A 211 -6.12 -4.78 19.86
CA LEU A 211 -5.45 -5.70 18.95
C LEU A 211 -6.17 -5.71 17.61
N VAL A 212 -5.43 -5.45 16.53
CA VAL A 212 -5.99 -5.32 15.19
C VAL A 212 -5.21 -6.09 14.15
N SER A 213 -5.88 -6.49 13.07
CA SER A 213 -5.26 -7.08 11.89
C SER A 213 -4.63 -6.00 10.99
N THR A 214 -3.82 -6.45 10.03
CA THR A 214 -3.26 -5.59 8.98
C THR A 214 -4.33 -4.90 8.12
N THR A 215 -5.55 -5.47 8.06
CA THR A 215 -6.71 -4.85 7.40
C THR A 215 -7.01 -3.45 7.95
N TRP A 216 -6.85 -3.24 9.27
CA TRP A 216 -7.04 -1.91 9.85
C TRP A 216 -6.04 -0.88 9.29
N VAL A 217 -4.76 -1.27 9.17
CA VAL A 217 -3.71 -0.41 8.59
C VAL A 217 -4.03 -0.08 7.13
N VAL A 218 -4.40 -1.10 6.35
CA VAL A 218 -4.78 -0.94 4.93
C VAL A 218 -5.98 -0.01 4.77
N GLN A 219 -7.02 -0.15 5.59
CA GLN A 219 -8.20 0.70 5.51
C GLN A 219 -7.89 2.14 5.96
N CYS A 220 -7.01 2.34 6.94
CA CYS A 220 -6.50 3.67 7.28
C CYS A 220 -5.74 4.32 6.10
N LEU A 221 -4.93 3.53 5.39
CA LEU A 221 -4.23 3.98 4.18
C LEU A 221 -5.21 4.35 3.07
N ILE A 222 -6.20 3.51 2.77
CA ILE A 222 -7.20 3.78 1.73
C ILE A 222 -7.93 5.10 2.03
N GLU A 223 -8.38 5.29 3.28
CA GLU A 223 -9.11 6.49 3.69
C GLU A 223 -8.23 7.71 4.06
N ALA A 224 -6.90 7.55 4.08
CA ALA A 224 -5.95 8.58 4.49
C ALA A 224 -6.28 9.23 5.86
N LYS A 225 -6.73 8.42 6.81
CA LYS A 225 -7.09 8.87 8.16
C LYS A 225 -6.97 7.72 9.16
N VAL A 226 -6.83 8.06 10.44
CA VAL A 226 -6.90 7.08 11.53
C VAL A 226 -8.36 6.63 11.69
N LEU A 227 -8.62 5.36 11.39
CA LEU A 227 -9.90 4.71 11.66
C LEU A 227 -9.93 4.22 13.11
N ALA A 228 -11.13 4.15 13.69
CA ALA A 228 -11.29 3.58 15.02
C ALA A 228 -10.92 2.08 14.97
N PRO A 229 -9.97 1.59 15.81
CA PRO A 229 -9.46 0.22 15.75
C PRO A 229 -10.53 -0.88 15.85
N ILE A 230 -11.64 -0.60 16.55
CA ILE A 230 -12.72 -1.55 16.82
C ILE A 230 -13.99 -1.28 15.98
N SER A 231 -13.92 -0.45 14.94
CA SER A 231 -15.13 -0.05 14.19
C SER A 231 -15.62 -1.05 13.15
N HIS A 232 -14.93 -2.17 12.96
CA HIS A 232 -15.29 -3.16 11.94
C HIS A 232 -14.74 -4.54 12.33
N ASP A 233 -15.52 -5.61 12.12
CA ASP A 233 -15.14 -6.97 12.53
C ASP A 233 -13.84 -7.45 11.85
N LYS A 234 -13.68 -7.14 10.56
CA LYS A 234 -12.42 -7.40 9.80
C LYS A 234 -11.17 -6.72 10.38
N PHE A 235 -11.31 -5.77 11.30
CA PHE A 235 -10.16 -5.18 12.00
C PHE A 235 -9.68 -6.02 13.16
N SER A 236 -10.48 -6.98 13.65
CA SER A 236 -10.03 -7.89 14.68
C SER A 236 -8.81 -8.68 14.20
N PHE A 237 -7.78 -8.77 15.04
CA PHE A 237 -6.63 -9.65 14.82
C PHE A 237 -7.01 -11.14 14.73
N MET A 238 -8.18 -11.50 15.24
CA MET A 238 -8.77 -12.84 15.19
C MET A 238 -9.67 -13.07 13.97
N TYR A 239 -9.82 -12.07 13.09
CA TYR A 239 -10.66 -12.22 11.92
C TYR A 239 -10.04 -13.24 10.96
N THR A 240 -10.76 -14.32 10.71
CA THR A 240 -10.55 -15.25 9.60
C THR A 240 -11.72 -15.11 8.63
N GLU A 241 -11.46 -15.19 7.33
CA GLU A 241 -12.57 -15.33 6.38
C GLU A 241 -13.22 -16.69 6.61
N LEU A 242 -14.53 -16.69 6.86
CA LEU A 242 -15.30 -17.93 6.89
C LEU A 242 -15.27 -18.49 5.46
N GLU A 243 -14.63 -19.65 5.28
CA GLU A 243 -14.62 -20.43 4.03
C GLU A 243 -16.04 -20.81 3.58
#